data_AF-A0AAV1L9C1-F1
#
_entry.id   AF-A0AAV1L9C1-F1
#
_cell.length_a   1.000
_cell.length_b   1.000
_cell.length_c   1.000
_cell.angle_alpha   90.00
_cell.angle_beta   90.00
_cell.angle_gamma   90.00
#
_symmetry.space_group_name_H-M   'P 1'
#
loop_
_entity.id
_entity.type
_entity.pdbx_description
1 polymer ?
#
loop_
_entity_poly.entity_id
_entity_poly.type
_entity_poly.pdbx_seq_one_letter_code
_entity_poly.pdbx_strand_id
1 'polypeptide(L)'
;MLKRFYKFRNEIADFMKIKYKPLSELNDPKWICDLAILVDLTGYLNDLNLKLQKQGQLVNDLYSHLKAFHIKLRLWESQMLSGNSYHFNALSAYENIAYAQYAEELKLLSEQYSNRFSDFKKMKLFQFICYSYKI
;
A
#
# COMPACT_ATOMS: atom_id res chain seq x y z
N MET A 1 11.16 -6.46 -4.34
CA MET A 1 12.13 -7.07 -3.41
C MET A 1 11.44 -7.79 -2.26
N LEU A 2 10.59 -7.11 -1.46
CA LEU A 2 9.88 -7.70 -0.32
C LEU A 2 9.04 -8.93 -0.67
N LYS A 3 8.26 -8.90 -1.75
CA LYS A 3 7.49 -10.06 -2.22
C LYS A 3 8.35 -11.33 -2.42
N ARG A 4 9.57 -11.16 -2.92
CA ARG A 4 10.51 -12.28 -3.10
C ARG A 4 11.06 -12.77 -1.77
N PHE A 5 11.45 -11.84 -0.88
CA PHE A 5 11.89 -12.18 0.47
C PHE A 5 10.80 -12.95 1.23
N TYR A 6 9.58 -12.43 1.27
CA TYR A 6 8.43 -13.07 1.92
C TYR A 6 8.14 -14.47 1.34
N LYS A 7 8.23 -14.65 0.03
CA LYS A 7 8.05 -15.95 -0.62
C LYS A 7 9.06 -17.00 -0.14
N PHE A 8 10.33 -16.61 0.06
CA PHE A 8 11.42 -17.51 0.41
C PHE A 8 11.81 -17.44 1.91
N ARG A 9 10.95 -16.88 2.75
CA ARG A 9 11.28 -16.59 4.15
C ARG A 9 11.66 -17.85 4.94
N ASN A 10 11.04 -18.99 4.64
CA ASN A 10 11.32 -20.24 5.34
C ASN A 10 12.71 -20.77 4.95
N GLU A 11 13.03 -20.77 3.66
CA GLU A 11 14.33 -21.16 3.14
C GLU A 11 15.45 -20.23 3.63
N ILE A 12 15.16 -18.93 3.72
CA ILE A 12 16.07 -17.95 4.33
C ILE A 12 16.28 -18.27 5.81
N ALA A 13 15.22 -18.56 6.57
CA ALA A 13 15.33 -18.92 7.98
C ALA A 13 16.19 -20.16 8.18
N ASP A 14 15.99 -21.20 7.36
CA ASP A 14 16.75 -22.45 7.45
C ASP A 14 18.22 -22.27 7.04
N PHE A 15 18.49 -21.51 5.99
CA PHE A 15 19.85 -21.15 5.61
C PHE A 15 20.57 -20.40 6.74
N MET A 16 19.88 -19.47 7.41
CA MET A 16 20.44 -18.68 8.50
C MET A 16 20.70 -19.52 9.76
N LYS A 17 19.87 -20.53 10.05
CA LYS A 17 20.14 -21.54 11.09
C LYS A 17 21.42 -22.33 10.80
N ILE A 18 21.62 -22.80 9.56
CA ILE A 18 22.83 -23.52 9.14
C ILE A 18 24.08 -22.66 9.32
N LYS A 19 23.96 -21.34 9.13
CA LYS A 19 25.04 -20.37 9.35
C LYS A 19 25.24 -19.97 10.82
N TYR A 20 24.56 -20.63 11.76
CA TYR A 20 24.58 -20.30 13.20
C TYR A 20 24.17 -18.85 13.50
N LYS A 21 23.27 -18.29 12.68
CA LYS A 21 22.73 -16.93 12.80
C LYS A 21 21.20 -16.93 12.69
N PRO A 22 20.47 -17.60 13.59
CA PRO A 22 19.02 -17.70 13.48
C PRO A 22 18.36 -16.31 13.48
N LEU A 23 17.35 -16.13 12.62
CA LEU A 23 16.51 -14.94 12.59
C LEU A 23 15.23 -15.24 13.37
N SER A 24 15.15 -14.73 14.60
CA SER A 24 13.99 -14.94 15.48
C SER A 24 12.70 -14.39 14.89
N GLU A 25 12.81 -13.29 14.14
CA GLU A 25 11.71 -12.58 13.48
C GLU A 25 10.93 -13.46 12.52
N LEU A 26 11.61 -14.40 11.85
CA LEU A 26 10.98 -15.34 10.90
C LEU A 26 10.18 -16.45 11.60
N ASN A 27 10.18 -16.49 12.93
CA ASN A 27 9.35 -17.37 13.73
C ASN A 27 8.32 -16.60 14.59
N ASP A 28 8.34 -15.26 14.56
CA ASP A 28 7.38 -14.43 15.27
C ASP A 28 6.13 -14.19 14.40
N PRO A 29 4.95 -14.72 14.79
CA PRO A 29 3.71 -14.53 14.03
C PRO A 29 3.37 -13.06 13.79
N LYS A 30 3.60 -12.19 14.79
CA LYS A 30 3.32 -10.76 14.65
C LYS A 30 4.22 -10.13 13.59
N TRP A 31 5.52 -10.39 13.68
CA TRP A 31 6.47 -9.86 12.71
C TRP A 31 6.17 -10.33 11.29
N ILE A 32 5.76 -11.58 11.13
CA ILE A 32 5.37 -12.13 9.83
C ILE A 32 4.11 -11.45 9.28
N CYS A 33 3.11 -11.17 10.12
CA CYS A 33 1.93 -10.38 9.72
C CYS A 33 2.33 -8.95 9.31
N ASP A 34 3.22 -8.30 10.08
CA ASP A 34 3.73 -6.96 9.76
C ASP A 34 4.49 -6.97 8.41
N LEU A 35 5.27 -8.01 8.12
CA LEU A 35 5.88 -8.20 6.81
C LEU A 35 4.84 -8.45 5.71
N ALA A 36 3.81 -9.24 5.98
CA ALA A 36 2.79 -9.60 5.00
C ALA A 36 2.00 -8.36 4.52
N ILE A 37 1.55 -7.51 5.44
CA ILE A 37 0.88 -6.25 5.07
C ILE A 37 1.81 -5.32 4.29
N LEU A 38 3.10 -5.26 4.64
CA LEU A 38 4.09 -4.47 3.88
C LEU A 38 4.27 -5.01 2.46
N VAL A 39 4.26 -6.33 2.26
CA VAL A 39 4.33 -6.94 0.92
C VAL A 39 3.13 -6.53 0.07
N ASP A 40 1.93 -6.58 0.62
CA ASP A 40 0.70 -6.19 -0.08
C ASP A 40 0.71 -4.67 -0.40
N LEU A 41 0.97 -3.82 0.60
CA LEU A 41 1.01 -2.35 0.43
C LEU A 41 2.06 -1.90 -0.58
N THR A 42 3.28 -2.44 -0.49
CA THR A 42 4.34 -2.10 -1.45
C THR A 42 4.05 -2.62 -2.85
N GLY A 43 3.32 -3.73 -2.98
CA GLY A 43 2.75 -4.18 -4.25
C GLY A 43 1.81 -3.14 -4.85
N TYR A 44 0.84 -2.65 -4.06
CA TYR A 44 -0.11 -1.63 -4.50
C TYR A 44 0.55 -0.30 -4.86
N LEU A 45 1.55 0.14 -4.08
CA LEU A 45 2.32 1.35 -4.38
C LEU A 45 3.15 1.19 -5.66
N ASN A 46 3.71 0.01 -5.90
CA ASN A 46 4.42 -0.28 -7.15
C ASN A 46 3.48 -0.25 -8.36
N ASP A 47 2.28 -0.82 -8.24
CA ASP A 47 1.26 -0.77 -9.29
C ASP A 47 0.82 0.66 -9.60
N LEU A 48 0.65 1.49 -8.57
CA LEU A 48 0.40 2.93 -8.74
C LEU A 48 1.58 3.59 -9.45
N ASN A 49 2.80 3.34 -9.00
CA ASN A 49 4.00 3.95 -9.59
C ASN A 49 4.14 3.60 -11.08
N LEU A 50 3.93 2.34 -11.46
CA LEU A 50 3.92 1.92 -12.87
C LEU A 50 2.83 2.64 -13.68
N LYS A 51 1.63 2.84 -13.08
CA LYS A 51 0.55 3.60 -13.70
C LYS A 51 0.88 5.08 -13.86
N LEU A 52 1.67 5.68 -12.99
CA LEU A 52 2.07 7.09 -13.07
C LEU A 52 3.24 7.32 -14.03
N GLN A 53 4.09 6.31 -14.23
CA GLN A 53 5.24 6.37 -15.13
C GLN A 53 4.89 6.03 -16.59
N LYS A 54 3.65 5.63 -16.87
CA LYS A 54 3.23 5.24 -18.22
C LYS A 54 3.25 6.47 -19.14
N GLN A 55 3.91 6.35 -20.28
CA GLN A 55 3.99 7.43 -21.27
C GLN A 55 2.63 7.66 -21.96
N GLY A 56 2.41 8.89 -22.42
CA GLY A 56 1.21 9.27 -23.18
C GLY A 56 -0.04 9.55 -22.31
N GLN A 57 0.12 9.69 -20.99
CA GLN A 57 -0.98 10.04 -20.10
C GLN A 57 -1.23 11.54 -20.03
N LEU A 58 -2.50 11.92 -19.97
CA LEU A 58 -2.91 13.29 -19.68
C LEU A 58 -2.82 13.57 -18.17
N VAL A 59 -2.73 14.84 -17.79
CA VAL A 59 -2.75 15.26 -16.37
C VAL A 59 -4.02 14.75 -15.65
N ASN A 60 -5.15 14.70 -16.35
CA ASN A 60 -6.40 14.15 -15.83
C ASN A 60 -6.33 12.64 -15.56
N ASP A 61 -5.56 11.88 -16.33
CA ASP A 61 -5.36 10.45 -16.12
C ASP A 61 -4.53 10.23 -14.85
N LEU A 62 -3.43 10.97 -14.72
CA LEU A 62 -2.59 10.96 -13.52
C LEU A 62 -3.40 11.29 -12.27
N TYR A 63 -4.20 12.37 -12.32
CA TYR A 63 -5.09 12.74 -11.22
C TYR A 63 -6.10 11.63 -10.90
N SER A 64 -6.68 10.99 -11.91
CA SER A 64 -7.64 9.90 -11.73
C SER A 64 -7.01 8.69 -11.06
N HIS A 65 -5.78 8.31 -11.44
CA HIS A 65 -5.02 7.26 -10.76
C HIS A 65 -4.74 7.61 -9.30
N LEU A 66 -4.29 8.84 -9.04
CA LEU A 66 -4.00 9.29 -7.68
C LEU A 66 -5.25 9.28 -6.80
N LYS A 67 -6.37 9.80 -7.32
CA LYS A 67 -7.66 9.84 -6.62
C LYS A 67 -8.21 8.43 -6.36
N ALA A 68 -8.16 7.54 -7.34
CA ALA A 68 -8.62 6.17 -7.19
C ALA A 68 -7.83 5.43 -6.11
N PHE A 69 -6.51 5.62 -6.06
CA PHE A 69 -5.68 5.01 -5.02
C PHE A 69 -6.01 5.57 -3.63
N HIS A 70 -6.21 6.89 -3.50
CA HIS A 70 -6.65 7.50 -2.24
C HIS A 70 -7.98 6.92 -1.73
N ILE A 71 -8.94 6.68 -2.64
CA ILE A 71 -10.21 6.02 -2.30
C ILE A 71 -9.98 4.57 -1.84
N LYS A 72 -9.06 3.84 -2.49
CA LYS A 72 -8.70 2.48 -2.06
C LYS A 72 -8.10 2.45 -0.66
N LEU A 73 -7.22 3.38 -0.29
CA LEU A 73 -6.66 3.45 1.06
C LEU A 73 -7.76 3.58 2.12
N ARG A 74 -8.75 4.45 1.89
CA ARG A 74 -9.91 4.60 2.78
C ARG A 74 -10.81 3.38 2.83
N LEU A 75 -11.02 2.72 1.68
CA LEU A 75 -11.76 1.46 1.64
C LEU A 75 -11.05 0.38 2.46
N TRP A 76 -9.75 0.22 2.29
CA TRP A 76 -8.95 -0.76 3.03
C TRP A 76 -8.91 -0.46 4.52
N GLU A 77 -8.81 0.81 4.92
CA GLU A 77 -8.94 1.23 6.32
C GLU A 77 -10.28 0.74 6.91
N SER A 78 -11.39 1.03 6.23
CA SER A 78 -12.73 0.59 6.67
C SER A 78 -12.88 -0.94 6.68
N GLN A 79 -12.24 -1.64 5.76
CA GLN A 79 -12.27 -3.11 5.73
C GLN A 79 -11.44 -3.69 6.86
N MET A 80 -10.27 -3.14 7.17
CA MET A 80 -9.49 -3.55 8.34
C MET A 80 -10.29 -3.35 9.62
N LEU A 81 -10.96 -2.21 9.81
CA LEU A 81 -11.82 -1.97 10.98
C LEU A 81 -12.99 -2.97 11.11
N SER A 82 -13.43 -3.57 10.00
CA SER A 82 -14.47 -4.62 10.01
C SER A 82 -13.90 -6.05 10.04
N GLY A 83 -12.59 -6.20 10.26
CA GLY A 83 -11.95 -7.52 10.33
C GLY A 83 -11.81 -8.21 8.96
N ASN A 84 -11.77 -7.43 7.87
CA ASN A 84 -11.74 -7.94 6.51
C ASN A 84 -10.39 -7.64 5.83
N SER A 85 -9.61 -8.69 5.60
CA SER A 85 -8.32 -8.65 4.90
C SER A 85 -8.39 -9.12 3.44
N TYR A 86 -9.57 -9.17 2.81
CA TYR A 86 -9.76 -9.74 1.46
C TYR A 86 -8.83 -9.17 0.38
N HIS A 87 -8.47 -7.89 0.47
CA HIS A 87 -7.53 -7.26 -0.47
C HIS A 87 -6.06 -7.37 -0.03
N PHE A 88 -5.73 -8.15 0.99
CA PHE A 88 -4.37 -8.29 1.48
C PHE A 88 -4.01 -9.76 1.45
N ASN A 89 -3.69 -10.26 0.25
CA ASN A 89 -3.52 -11.69 -0.01
C ASN A 89 -2.41 -12.33 0.83
N ALA A 90 -1.32 -11.59 1.10
CA ALA A 90 -0.27 -12.10 1.98
C ALA A 90 -0.76 -12.12 3.43
N LEU A 91 -1.44 -11.06 3.88
CA LEU A 91 -1.95 -10.97 5.25
C LEU A 91 -3.08 -11.96 5.54
N SER A 92 -3.97 -12.20 4.56
CA SER A 92 -5.13 -13.09 4.70
C SER A 92 -4.76 -14.56 4.88
N ALA A 93 -3.48 -14.90 4.74
CA ALA A 93 -2.95 -16.23 5.03
C ALA A 93 -2.78 -16.50 6.54
N TYR A 94 -3.00 -15.50 7.40
CA TYR A 94 -2.78 -15.58 8.84
C TYR A 94 -4.07 -15.41 9.64
N GLU A 95 -4.10 -16.08 10.79
CA GLU A 95 -5.12 -15.90 11.82
C GLU A 95 -4.66 -14.87 12.85
N ASN A 96 -5.57 -14.34 13.67
CA ASN A 96 -5.29 -13.36 14.74
C ASN A 96 -4.63 -12.06 14.25
N ILE A 97 -5.05 -11.57 13.08
CA ILE A 97 -4.58 -10.31 12.50
C ILE A 97 -4.91 -9.13 13.43
N ALA A 98 -3.93 -8.27 13.69
CA ALA A 98 -4.08 -7.02 14.45
C ALA A 98 -4.80 -5.93 13.63
N TYR A 99 -6.05 -6.22 13.24
CA TYR A 99 -6.86 -5.41 12.33
C TYR A 99 -6.91 -3.91 12.69
N ALA A 100 -7.09 -3.58 13.97
CA ALA A 100 -7.15 -2.19 14.44
C ALA A 100 -5.81 -1.45 14.21
N GLN A 101 -4.68 -2.10 14.47
CA GLN A 101 -3.35 -1.54 14.24
C GLN A 101 -3.15 -1.24 12.75
N TYR A 102 -3.50 -2.19 11.88
CA TYR A 102 -3.34 -2.02 10.44
C TYR A 102 -4.30 -0.98 9.83
N ALA A 103 -5.48 -0.81 10.41
CA ALA A 103 -6.37 0.29 10.04
C ALA A 103 -5.74 1.65 10.36
N GLU A 104 -5.11 1.80 11.52
CA GLU A 104 -4.41 3.03 11.91
C GLU A 104 -3.24 3.35 10.97
N GLU A 105 -2.44 2.35 10.61
CA GLU A 105 -1.36 2.51 9.62
C GLU A 105 -1.88 2.93 8.24
N LEU A 106 -3.01 2.35 7.79
CA LEU A 106 -3.66 2.73 6.53
C LEU A 106 -4.19 4.17 6.57
N LYS A 107 -4.73 4.60 7.71
CA LYS A 107 -5.17 5.98 7.92
C LYS A 107 -3.99 6.96 7.83
N LEU A 108 -2.90 6.68 8.55
CA LEU A 108 -1.67 7.49 8.49
C LEU A 108 -1.10 7.54 7.07
N LEU A 109 -1.06 6.40 6.37
CA LEU A 109 -0.65 6.34 4.97
C LEU A 109 -1.56 7.18 4.07
N SER A 110 -2.88 7.14 4.28
CA SER A 110 -3.86 7.96 3.55
C SER A 110 -3.63 9.46 3.74
N GLU A 111 -3.32 9.88 4.97
CA GLU A 111 -3.00 11.28 5.31
C GLU A 111 -1.70 11.73 4.63
N GLN A 112 -0.62 10.94 4.77
CA GLN A 112 0.67 11.22 4.14
C GLN A 112 0.55 11.26 2.61
N TYR A 113 -0.21 10.33 2.03
CA TYR A 113 -0.50 10.29 0.61
C TYR A 113 -1.21 11.57 0.16
N SER A 114 -2.23 12.00 0.90
CA SER A 114 -2.97 13.22 0.61
C SER A 114 -2.13 14.49 0.69
N ASN A 115 -1.16 14.53 1.61
CA ASN A 115 -0.22 15.64 1.76
C ASN A 115 0.78 15.68 0.61
N ARG A 116 1.37 14.52 0.27
CA ARG A 116 2.35 14.38 -0.82
C ARG A 116 1.79 14.82 -2.18
N PHE A 117 0.52 14.51 -2.46
CA PHE A 117 -0.13 14.84 -3.74
C PHE A 117 -1.08 16.05 -3.64
N SER A 118 -0.85 16.94 -2.67
CA SER A 118 -1.69 18.12 -2.47
C SER A 118 -1.70 19.08 -3.68
N ASP A 119 -0.60 19.17 -4.42
CA ASP A 119 -0.52 20.05 -5.60
C ASP A 119 -1.38 19.58 -6.78
N PHE A 120 -1.56 18.27 -6.95
CA PHE A 120 -2.48 17.71 -7.95
C PHE A 120 -3.94 18.07 -7.65
N LYS A 121 -4.28 18.31 -6.37
CA LYS A 121 -5.61 18.82 -6.00
C LYS A 121 -5.80 20.26 -6.47
N LYS A 122 -4.73 21.07 -6.44
CA LYS A 122 -4.74 22.47 -6.89
C LYS A 122 -4.81 22.59 -8.42
N MET A 123 -4.14 21.69 -9.16
CA MET A 123 -4.16 21.69 -10.64
C MET A 123 -5.56 21.51 -11.23
N LYS A 124 -6.40 20.67 -10.61
CA LYS A 124 -7.80 20.51 -11.05
C LYS A 124 -8.61 21.81 -10.90
N LEU A 125 -8.32 22.61 -9.87
CA LEU A 125 -8.96 23.90 -9.66
C LEU A 125 -8.60 24.89 -10.77
N PHE A 126 -7.31 24.98 -11.12
CA PHE A 126 -6.84 25.83 -12.22
C PHE A 126 -7.44 25.43 -13.56
N GLN A 127 -7.54 24.14 -13.86
CA GLN A 127 -8.12 23.68 -15.11
C GLN A 127 -9.61 24.01 -15.19
N PHE A 128 -10.38 23.80 -14.11
CA PHE A 128 -11.78 24.25 -14.04
C PHE A 128 -11.92 25.76 -14.22
N ILE A 129 -11.08 26.56 -13.54
CA ILE A 129 -11.08 28.02 -13.67
C ILE A 129 -10.79 28.43 -15.12
N CYS A 130 -9.72 27.92 -15.74
CA CYS A 130 -9.37 28.27 -17.12
C CYS A 130 -10.44 27.85 -18.16
N TYR A 131 -11.20 26.79 -17.91
CA TYR A 131 -12.33 26.39 -18.78
C TYR A 131 -13.61 27.18 -18.51
N SER A 132 -13.85 27.64 -17.27
CA SER A 132 -15.02 28.44 -16.91
C SER A 132 -14.93 29.92 -17.36
N TYR A 133 -13.72 30.46 -17.58
CA TYR A 133 -13.49 31.83 -18.03
C TYR A 133 -13.28 31.96 -19.56
N LYS A 134 -13.71 30.95 -20.33
CA LYS A 134 -13.70 30.97 -21.80
C LYS A 134 -15.09 31.20 -22.42
N ILE A 135 -16.00 31.83 -21.68
CA ILE A 135 -17.33 32.28 -22.13
C ILE A 135 -17.33 33.80 -22.19
#